data_AF-A0A2D0NBS7-F1
#
_entry.id   AF-A0A2D0NBS7-F1
#
_cell.length_a   1.000
_cell.length_b   1.000
_cell.length_c   1.000
_cell.angle_alpha   90.00
_cell.angle_beta   90.00
_cell.angle_gamma   90.00
#
_symmetry.space_group_name_H-M   'P 1'
#
loop_
_entity.id
_entity.type
_entity.pdbx_description
1 polymer ?
#
loop_
_entity_poly.entity_id
_entity_poly.type
_entity_poly.pdbx_seq_one_letter_code
_entity_poly.pdbx_strand_id
1 'polypeptide(L)'
;MRVVILGSGESGVGAAILAQKQEFTVFVSDRGNIQEKYKAELESRGIPYEEGRHTEEKILSADEVVKSPGIPDTVPLVQQLLRQGTPVISEIEFAARYSRGTFIGITGSNGKTTTSTLSWHLLKGGGLDVTLAGNVGRSFAWQVAEADTPYYVLELSSFQLDGIRAFRPKVAMLLNITPDHLDRYDYKFENYIRSKFRIGLNQEPSDHFLYNGDDPNIGQYLEELAGPAQRIAIDREQIEGSLLKIDNHQYDLAPTALRGRHNAMNALFAIRLARLFGIDPEVIQAGLESFEAVEHRLERVAIIDGVEYINDSKATNVDAVFYALEAMERPVIWVVGGQDKGNDYEPLLPLVRDKVKGIVCMGVDNSKIIAAFGALDKPTVETGSASEAVQAAAEMSGEGDIVLLSPACASFDLFKNYVERGRLFKQAVLELQ
;
A
#
# COMPACT_ATOMS: atom_id res chain seq x y z
N MET A 1 15.80 -23.53 -18.77
CA MET A 1 14.86 -22.42 -18.99
C MET A 1 15.62 -21.11 -18.81
N ARG A 2 15.43 -20.16 -19.73
CA ARG A 2 15.97 -18.80 -19.70
C ARG A 2 14.90 -17.85 -19.18
N VAL A 3 15.13 -17.31 -17.99
CA VAL A 3 14.22 -16.35 -17.34
C VAL A 3 14.82 -14.96 -17.46
N VAL A 4 14.08 -14.05 -18.10
CA VAL A 4 14.47 -12.64 -18.18
C VAL A 4 13.65 -11.85 -17.18
N ILE A 5 14.33 -11.00 -16.41
CA ILE A 5 13.71 -10.10 -15.45
C ILE A 5 13.69 -8.70 -16.06
N LEU A 6 12.50 -8.13 -16.23
CA LEU A 6 12.34 -6.74 -16.65
C LEU A 6 12.13 -5.82 -15.44
N GLY A 7 13.09 -4.93 -15.24
CA GLY A 7 13.18 -4.04 -14.08
C GLY A 7 14.04 -4.61 -12.94
N SER A 8 14.75 -3.73 -12.25
CA SER A 8 15.80 -4.05 -11.28
C SER A 8 15.49 -3.57 -9.84
N GLY A 9 14.23 -3.21 -9.57
CA GLY A 9 13.79 -2.86 -8.22
C GLY A 9 13.71 -4.08 -7.29
N GLU A 10 13.14 -3.88 -6.10
CA GLU A 10 12.98 -4.90 -5.05
C GLU A 10 12.40 -6.22 -5.59
N SER A 11 11.29 -6.16 -6.35
CA SER A 11 10.67 -7.34 -6.96
C SER A 11 11.52 -7.95 -8.08
N GLY A 12 12.21 -7.13 -8.87
CA GLY A 12 13.05 -7.61 -9.97
C GLY A 12 14.24 -8.41 -9.47
N VAL A 13 15.00 -7.82 -8.54
CA VAL A 13 16.15 -8.51 -7.93
C VAL A 13 15.71 -9.75 -7.15
N GLY A 14 14.62 -9.67 -6.38
CA GLY A 14 14.05 -10.84 -5.70
C GLY A 14 13.71 -11.98 -6.66
N ALA A 15 13.08 -11.67 -7.79
CA ALA A 15 12.78 -12.66 -8.83
C ALA A 15 14.04 -13.23 -9.48
N ALA A 16 15.07 -12.40 -9.71
CA ALA A 16 16.35 -12.84 -10.26
C ALA A 16 17.06 -13.83 -9.32
N ILE A 17 17.07 -13.53 -8.02
CA ILE A 17 17.68 -14.37 -6.99
C ILE A 17 16.93 -15.69 -6.87
N LEU A 18 15.59 -15.66 -6.87
CA LEU A 18 14.80 -16.89 -6.86
C LEU A 18 15.04 -17.72 -8.13
N ALA A 19 15.05 -17.10 -9.31
CA ALA A 19 15.30 -17.79 -10.56
C ALA A 19 16.68 -18.45 -10.59
N GLN A 20 17.70 -17.79 -10.03
CA GLN A 20 19.03 -18.37 -9.86
C GLN A 20 19.03 -19.57 -8.90
N LYS A 21 18.32 -19.48 -7.76
CA LYS A 21 18.18 -20.59 -6.80
C LYS A 21 17.54 -21.83 -7.43
N GLN A 22 16.65 -21.63 -8.40
CA GLN A 22 16.03 -22.70 -9.19
C GLN A 22 16.89 -23.14 -10.39
N GLU A 23 18.17 -22.73 -10.44
CA GLU A 23 19.16 -23.09 -11.46
C GLU A 23 18.77 -22.67 -12.89
N PHE A 24 17.95 -21.63 -13.04
CA PHE A 24 17.64 -21.06 -14.35
C PHE A 24 18.76 -20.18 -14.89
N THR A 25 18.79 -20.03 -16.22
CA THR A 25 19.63 -19.00 -16.85
C THR A 25 18.94 -17.65 -16.70
N VAL A 26 19.48 -16.78 -15.85
CA VAL A 26 18.87 -15.49 -15.51
C VAL A 26 19.54 -14.33 -16.23
N PHE A 27 18.76 -13.35 -16.65
CA PHE A 27 19.25 -12.06 -17.11
C PHE A 27 18.33 -10.94 -16.65
N VAL A 28 18.89 -9.90 -16.03
CA VAL A 28 18.14 -8.72 -15.57
C VAL A 28 18.34 -7.56 -16.56
N SER A 29 17.26 -6.88 -16.95
CA SER A 29 17.34 -5.74 -17.86
C SER A 29 16.52 -4.57 -17.33
N ASP A 30 17.18 -3.42 -17.18
CA ASP A 30 16.55 -2.16 -16.78
C ASP A 30 16.89 -1.03 -17.77
N ARG A 31 15.87 -0.26 -18.15
CA ARG A 31 16.04 0.91 -19.02
C ARG A 31 16.59 2.11 -18.23
N GLY A 32 16.32 2.16 -16.94
CA GLY A 32 16.88 3.16 -16.02
C GLY A 32 18.24 2.72 -15.48
N ASN A 33 18.72 3.50 -14.51
CA ASN A 33 19.89 3.14 -13.72
C ASN A 33 19.48 2.21 -12.57
N ILE A 34 20.25 1.15 -12.36
CA ILE A 34 20.01 0.23 -11.25
C ILE A 34 20.52 0.90 -9.96
N GLN A 35 19.74 0.82 -8.88
CA GLN A 35 20.19 1.34 -7.60
C GLN A 35 21.39 0.54 -7.09
N GLU A 36 22.38 1.21 -6.51
CA GLU A 36 23.65 0.59 -6.09
C GLU A 36 23.45 -0.64 -5.20
N LYS A 37 22.51 -0.59 -4.25
CA LYS A 37 22.17 -1.72 -3.38
C LYS A 37 21.72 -2.97 -4.14
N TYR A 38 20.99 -2.80 -5.23
CA TYR A 38 20.48 -3.89 -6.07
C TYR A 38 21.55 -4.40 -7.02
N LYS A 39 22.37 -3.49 -7.53
CA LYS A 39 23.54 -3.82 -8.36
C LYS A 39 24.53 -4.70 -7.58
N ALA A 40 24.86 -4.32 -6.34
CA ALA A 40 25.72 -5.09 -5.46
C ALA A 40 25.19 -6.52 -5.20
N GLU A 41 23.86 -6.68 -5.06
CA GLU A 41 23.23 -7.99 -4.88
C GLU A 41 23.33 -8.85 -6.15
N LEU A 42 23.12 -8.26 -7.33
CA LEU A 42 23.28 -8.97 -8.60
C LEU A 42 24.75 -9.38 -8.83
N GLU A 43 25.70 -8.49 -8.54
CA GLU A 43 27.14 -8.74 -8.70
C GLU A 43 27.67 -9.79 -7.74
N SER A 44 27.31 -9.70 -6.45
CA SER A 44 27.74 -10.68 -5.43
C SER A 44 27.29 -12.10 -5.74
N ARG A 45 26.19 -12.24 -6.50
CA ARG A 45 25.62 -13.51 -6.93
C ARG A 45 26.01 -13.89 -8.37
N GLY A 46 26.76 -13.04 -9.08
CA GLY A 46 27.13 -13.27 -10.47
C GLY A 46 25.94 -13.33 -11.43
N ILE A 47 24.83 -12.66 -11.12
CA ILE A 47 23.65 -12.59 -11.98
C ILE A 47 23.91 -11.56 -13.10
N PRO A 48 23.89 -11.96 -14.39
CA PRO A 48 24.09 -11.03 -15.49
C PRO A 48 22.98 -9.98 -15.57
N TYR A 49 23.35 -8.72 -15.75
CA TYR A 49 22.40 -7.62 -15.90
C TYR A 49 22.82 -6.60 -16.96
N GLU A 50 21.88 -5.74 -17.35
CA GLU A 50 22.15 -4.49 -18.07
C GLU A 50 21.32 -3.34 -17.50
N GLU A 51 21.84 -2.12 -17.64
CA GLU A 51 21.20 -0.88 -17.22
C GLU A 51 21.29 0.19 -18.32
N GLY A 52 20.39 1.17 -18.27
CA GLY A 52 20.30 2.25 -19.26
C GLY A 52 19.80 1.83 -20.65
N ARG A 53 19.43 0.55 -20.84
CA ARG A 53 19.00 0.00 -22.13
C ARG A 53 18.22 -1.30 -22.00
N HIS A 54 17.54 -1.67 -23.08
CA HIS A 54 16.98 -3.00 -23.29
C HIS A 54 17.57 -3.60 -24.56
N THR A 55 18.41 -4.62 -24.44
CA THR A 55 18.93 -5.38 -25.59
C THR A 55 17.85 -6.37 -26.04
N GLU A 56 17.05 -5.99 -27.03
CA GLU A 56 15.86 -6.75 -27.46
C GLU A 56 16.16 -8.21 -27.76
N GLU A 57 17.25 -8.53 -28.48
CA GLU A 57 17.66 -9.91 -28.79
C GLU A 57 17.80 -10.79 -27.53
N LYS A 58 18.38 -10.24 -26.46
CA LYS A 58 18.57 -10.96 -25.19
C LYS A 58 17.27 -11.18 -24.43
N ILE A 59 16.30 -10.27 -24.60
CA ILE A 59 15.02 -10.27 -23.90
C ILE A 59 14.02 -11.16 -24.64
N LEU A 60 13.94 -11.03 -25.97
CA LEU A 60 13.02 -11.78 -26.81
C LEU A 60 13.38 -13.27 -26.91
N SER A 61 14.63 -13.64 -26.60
CA SER A 61 15.06 -15.03 -26.47
C SER A 61 14.64 -15.71 -25.15
N ALA A 62 13.89 -15.03 -24.28
CA ALA A 62 13.42 -15.60 -23.02
C ALA A 62 12.37 -16.70 -23.21
N ASP A 63 12.48 -17.76 -22.41
CA ASP A 63 11.43 -18.75 -22.27
C ASP A 63 10.27 -18.21 -21.41
N GLU A 64 10.58 -17.36 -20.43
CA GLU A 64 9.63 -16.67 -19.56
C GLU A 64 10.20 -15.31 -19.10
N VAL A 65 9.32 -14.33 -18.93
CA VAL A 65 9.66 -13.00 -18.46
C VAL A 65 8.95 -12.69 -17.15
N VAL A 66 9.71 -12.34 -16.11
CA VAL A 66 9.17 -11.79 -14.87
C VAL A 66 9.29 -10.27 -14.93
N LYS A 67 8.14 -9.59 -14.89
CA LYS A 67 8.05 -8.14 -15.09
C LYS A 67 7.78 -7.42 -13.78
N SER A 68 8.57 -6.38 -13.51
CA SER A 68 8.32 -5.47 -12.39
C SER A 68 6.97 -4.75 -12.55
N PRO A 69 6.20 -4.56 -11.47
CA PRO A 69 4.84 -3.98 -11.53
C PRO A 69 4.81 -2.56 -12.13
N GLY A 70 5.88 -1.79 -11.94
CA GLY A 70 6.00 -0.44 -12.49
C GLY A 70 6.03 -0.37 -14.02
N ILE A 71 6.33 -1.47 -14.74
CA ILE A 71 6.44 -1.48 -16.20
C ILE A 71 5.05 -1.71 -16.82
N PRO A 72 4.50 -0.76 -17.60
CA PRO A 72 3.20 -0.93 -18.26
C PRO A 72 3.21 -2.06 -19.30
N ASP A 73 2.08 -2.72 -19.48
CA ASP A 73 1.93 -3.74 -20.53
C ASP A 73 1.92 -3.11 -21.93
N THR A 74 1.58 -1.83 -22.05
CA THR A 74 1.57 -1.07 -23.31
C THR A 74 2.97 -0.83 -23.89
N VAL A 75 4.04 -1.12 -23.14
CA VAL A 75 5.42 -0.99 -23.63
C VAL A 75 5.61 -1.88 -24.88
N PRO A 76 6.16 -1.35 -26.00
CA PRO A 76 6.30 -2.10 -27.25
C PRO A 76 7.00 -3.45 -27.11
N LEU A 77 8.06 -3.51 -26.29
CA LEU A 77 8.80 -4.73 -25.98
C LEU A 77 7.94 -5.79 -25.28
N VAL A 78 7.10 -5.37 -24.32
CA VAL A 78 6.17 -6.28 -23.62
C VAL A 78 5.12 -6.79 -24.61
N GLN A 79 4.56 -5.91 -25.44
CA GLN A 79 3.62 -6.30 -26.50
C GLN A 79 4.24 -7.30 -27.49
N GLN A 80 5.52 -7.17 -27.80
CA GLN A 80 6.23 -8.11 -28.66
C GLN A 80 6.41 -9.49 -27.99
N LEU A 81 6.80 -9.53 -26.71
CA LEU A 81 6.88 -10.76 -25.91
C LEU A 81 5.52 -11.49 -25.87
N LEU A 82 4.43 -10.75 -25.69
CA LEU A 82 3.07 -11.30 -25.70
C LEU A 82 2.68 -11.84 -27.08
N ARG A 83 3.00 -11.12 -28.17
CA ARG A 83 2.72 -11.57 -29.55
C ARG A 83 3.45 -12.84 -29.94
N GLN A 84 4.67 -13.07 -29.43
CA GLN A 84 5.41 -14.31 -29.65
C GLN A 84 4.99 -15.46 -28.73
N GLY A 85 4.06 -15.22 -27.80
CA GLY A 85 3.57 -16.21 -26.85
C GLY A 85 4.50 -16.46 -25.65
N THR A 86 5.54 -15.64 -25.45
CA THR A 86 6.37 -15.73 -24.25
C THR A 86 5.55 -15.31 -23.03
N PRO A 87 5.45 -16.15 -21.98
CA PRO A 87 4.77 -15.78 -20.75
C PRO A 87 5.45 -14.55 -20.13
N VAL A 88 4.67 -13.48 -19.94
CA VAL A 88 5.04 -12.33 -19.13
C VAL A 88 4.18 -12.38 -17.87
N ILE A 89 4.83 -12.53 -16.71
CA ILE A 89 4.16 -12.75 -15.42
C ILE A 89 4.67 -11.77 -14.35
N SER A 90 3.91 -11.62 -13.27
CA SER A 90 4.38 -10.88 -12.10
C SER A 90 5.35 -11.72 -11.26
N GLU A 91 6.12 -11.03 -10.43
CA GLU A 91 6.99 -11.67 -9.44
C GLU A 91 6.21 -12.54 -8.44
N ILE A 92 4.98 -12.13 -8.09
CA ILE A 92 4.08 -12.90 -7.21
C ILE A 92 3.72 -14.26 -7.83
N GLU A 93 3.36 -14.26 -9.11
CA GLU A 93 3.07 -15.48 -9.87
C GLU A 93 4.28 -16.40 -9.95
N PHE A 94 5.46 -15.84 -10.18
CA PHE A 94 6.69 -16.62 -10.26
C PHE A 94 7.05 -17.24 -8.91
N ALA A 95 7.05 -16.44 -7.84
CA ALA A 95 7.42 -16.87 -6.49
C ALA A 95 6.52 -17.97 -5.93
N ALA A 96 5.21 -17.87 -6.17
CA ALA A 96 4.23 -18.82 -5.68
C ALA A 96 4.46 -20.26 -6.19
N ARG A 97 5.11 -20.43 -7.34
CA ARG A 97 5.44 -21.75 -7.90
C ARG A 97 6.51 -22.51 -7.09
N TYR A 98 7.30 -21.79 -6.31
CA TYR A 98 8.47 -22.32 -5.60
C TYR A 98 8.36 -22.25 -4.07
N SER A 99 7.19 -21.85 -3.56
CA SER A 99 6.88 -21.88 -2.13
C SER A 99 5.87 -22.99 -1.84
N ARG A 100 6.04 -23.66 -0.70
CA ARG A 100 5.03 -24.59 -0.15
C ARG A 100 4.13 -23.94 0.89
N GLY A 101 4.33 -22.65 1.15
CA GLY A 101 3.62 -21.89 2.15
C GLY A 101 2.14 -21.68 1.80
N THR A 102 1.36 -21.37 2.82
CA THR A 102 -0.02 -20.92 2.70
C THR A 102 -0.03 -19.41 2.51
N PHE A 103 -0.60 -18.92 1.40
CA PHE A 103 -0.62 -17.49 1.10
C PHE A 103 -1.89 -16.80 1.59
N ILE A 104 -1.71 -15.64 2.21
CA ILE A 104 -2.75 -14.70 2.60
C ILE A 104 -2.54 -13.44 1.77
N GLY A 105 -3.41 -13.17 0.80
CA GLY A 105 -3.31 -12.01 -0.07
C GLY A 105 -4.16 -10.85 0.43
N ILE A 106 -3.60 -9.64 0.49
CA ILE A 106 -4.32 -8.44 0.92
C ILE A 106 -4.18 -7.34 -0.14
N THR A 107 -5.30 -6.87 -0.68
CA THR A 107 -5.34 -5.73 -1.61
C THR A 107 -6.46 -4.75 -1.29
N GLY A 108 -6.41 -3.58 -1.92
CA GLY A 108 -7.35 -2.48 -1.73
C GLY A 108 -6.76 -1.18 -2.26
N SER A 109 -7.54 -0.10 -2.34
CA SER A 109 -6.99 1.22 -2.63
C SER A 109 -6.20 1.72 -1.41
N ASN A 110 -6.81 1.68 -0.23
CA ASN A 110 -6.26 2.14 1.04
C ASN A 110 -6.27 1.05 2.12
N GLY A 111 -5.54 1.25 3.22
CA GLY A 111 -5.51 0.33 4.38
C GLY A 111 -4.63 -0.93 4.24
N LYS A 112 -4.09 -1.21 3.04
CA LYS A 112 -3.28 -2.40 2.73
C LYS A 112 -2.15 -2.66 3.73
N THR A 113 -1.25 -1.69 3.92
CA THR A 113 -0.07 -1.85 4.79
C THR A 113 -0.44 -1.99 6.25
N THR A 114 -1.41 -1.22 6.74
CA THR A 114 -1.88 -1.37 8.13
C THR A 114 -2.48 -2.76 8.34
N THR A 115 -3.33 -3.21 7.41
CA THR A 115 -3.99 -4.52 7.51
C THR A 115 -3.00 -5.66 7.36
N SER A 116 -2.01 -5.57 6.46
CA SER A 116 -1.00 -6.61 6.26
C SER A 116 -0.03 -6.71 7.44
N THR A 117 0.48 -5.57 7.94
CA THR A 117 1.35 -5.58 9.12
C THR A 117 0.58 -6.03 10.37
N LEU A 118 -0.67 -5.59 10.56
CA LEU A 118 -1.49 -6.03 11.69
C LEU A 118 -1.82 -7.52 11.60
N SER A 119 -2.22 -8.00 10.41
CA SER A 119 -2.46 -9.43 10.16
C SER A 119 -1.23 -10.27 10.49
N TRP A 120 -0.06 -9.86 10.00
CA TRP A 120 1.20 -10.52 10.31
C TRP A 120 1.51 -10.49 11.82
N HIS A 121 1.32 -9.35 12.49
CA HIS A 121 1.55 -9.19 13.93
C HIS A 121 0.66 -10.11 14.76
N LEU A 122 -0.64 -10.14 14.45
CA LEU A 122 -1.61 -11.01 15.16
C LEU A 122 -1.30 -12.49 14.92
N LEU A 123 -1.01 -12.89 13.67
CA LEU A 123 -0.66 -14.28 13.35
C LEU A 123 0.63 -14.72 14.03
N LYS A 124 1.66 -13.86 14.02
CA LYS A 124 2.94 -14.12 14.68
C LYS A 124 2.78 -14.18 16.21
N GLY A 125 1.99 -13.28 16.79
CA GLY A 125 1.62 -13.29 18.22
C GLY A 125 0.83 -14.53 18.62
N GLY A 126 0.04 -15.09 17.71
CA GLY A 126 -0.63 -16.38 17.84
C GLY A 126 0.28 -17.60 17.67
N GLY A 127 1.60 -17.41 17.50
CA GLY A 127 2.58 -18.49 17.41
C GLY A 127 2.78 -19.09 16.03
N LEU A 128 2.23 -18.49 14.96
CA LEU A 128 2.48 -18.93 13.60
C LEU A 128 3.86 -18.46 13.11
N ASP A 129 4.57 -19.34 12.41
CA ASP A 129 5.75 -18.97 11.61
C ASP A 129 5.29 -18.33 10.30
N VAL A 130 5.13 -17.01 10.33
CA VAL A 130 4.54 -16.21 9.26
C VAL A 130 5.47 -15.10 8.81
N THR A 131 5.60 -14.95 7.50
CA THR A 131 6.40 -13.91 6.87
C THR A 131 5.53 -12.85 6.23
N LEU A 132 5.82 -11.58 6.51
CA LEU A 132 5.27 -10.44 5.78
C LEU A 132 6.10 -10.18 4.52
N ALA A 133 5.46 -10.08 3.36
CA ALA A 133 6.14 -9.82 2.08
C ALA A 133 5.22 -9.13 1.05
N GLY A 134 5.72 -8.96 -0.17
CA GLY A 134 5.00 -8.39 -1.30
C GLY A 134 5.38 -6.93 -1.51
N ASN A 135 4.41 -6.02 -1.45
CA ASN A 135 4.60 -4.57 -1.59
C ASN A 135 5.06 -3.88 -0.29
N VAL A 136 5.26 -4.65 0.78
CA VAL A 136 5.81 -4.21 2.07
C VAL A 136 6.94 -5.16 2.50
N GLY A 137 7.97 -4.61 3.14
CA GLY A 137 9.15 -5.37 3.52
C GLY A 137 9.98 -5.78 2.29
N ARG A 138 10.42 -7.04 2.27
CA ARG A 138 11.13 -7.64 1.13
C ARG A 138 10.16 -8.26 0.14
N SER A 139 10.56 -8.33 -1.13
CA SER A 139 9.75 -9.00 -2.15
C SER A 139 9.51 -10.48 -1.81
N PHE A 140 8.39 -11.03 -2.29
CA PHE A 140 7.98 -12.39 -1.98
C PHE A 140 8.98 -13.42 -2.54
N ALA A 141 9.41 -13.25 -3.80
CA ALA A 141 10.43 -14.07 -4.44
C ALA A 141 11.73 -14.08 -3.66
N TRP A 142 12.16 -12.92 -3.13
CA TRP A 142 13.37 -12.87 -2.32
C TRP A 142 13.21 -13.67 -1.04
N GLN A 143 12.07 -13.51 -0.35
CA GLN A 143 11.80 -14.25 0.88
C GLN A 143 11.80 -15.77 0.61
N VAL A 144 11.13 -16.24 -0.45
CA VAL A 144 11.14 -17.66 -0.86
C VAL A 144 12.55 -18.14 -1.23
N ALA A 145 13.36 -17.28 -1.84
CA ALA A 145 14.74 -17.61 -2.18
C ALA A 145 15.65 -17.76 -0.96
N GLU A 146 15.47 -16.97 0.09
CA GLU A 146 16.32 -17.06 1.29
C GLU A 146 15.78 -18.09 2.28
N ALA A 147 14.49 -18.00 2.64
CA ALA A 147 13.85 -18.86 3.61
C ALA A 147 12.35 -19.00 3.31
N ASP A 148 11.97 -20.15 2.73
CA ASP A 148 10.56 -20.49 2.56
C ASP A 148 9.91 -20.74 3.93
N THR A 149 8.76 -20.13 4.19
CA THR A 149 8.05 -20.22 5.47
C THR A 149 6.65 -20.81 5.31
N PRO A 150 6.06 -21.40 6.36
CA PRO A 150 4.75 -22.06 6.27
C PRO A 150 3.60 -21.12 5.90
N TYR A 151 3.70 -19.83 6.26
CA TYR A 151 2.66 -18.83 6.02
C TYR A 151 3.24 -17.53 5.48
N TYR A 152 2.54 -16.92 4.52
CA TYR A 152 2.87 -15.61 3.99
C TYR A 152 1.68 -14.67 4.07
N VAL A 153 1.89 -13.50 4.67
CA VAL A 153 0.99 -12.34 4.51
C VAL A 153 1.57 -11.46 3.40
N LEU A 154 0.84 -11.35 2.30
CA LEU A 154 1.27 -10.67 1.08
C LEU A 154 0.45 -9.39 0.89
N GLU A 155 1.10 -8.22 0.98
CA GLU A 155 0.52 -6.97 0.50
C GLU A 155 0.62 -6.92 -1.03
N LEU A 156 -0.51 -6.86 -1.72
CA LEU A 156 -0.56 -6.93 -3.19
C LEU A 156 -1.13 -5.64 -3.80
N SER A 157 -0.37 -5.04 -4.70
CA SER A 157 -0.84 -3.95 -5.57
C SER A 157 -1.66 -4.50 -6.75
N SER A 158 -2.47 -3.64 -7.38
CA SER A 158 -3.21 -4.00 -8.60
C SER A 158 -2.25 -4.39 -9.74
N PHE A 159 -1.12 -3.69 -9.88
CA PHE A 159 -0.11 -4.00 -10.89
C PHE A 159 0.55 -5.37 -10.72
N GLN A 160 0.71 -5.85 -9.48
CA GLN A 160 1.21 -7.21 -9.23
C GLN A 160 0.14 -8.26 -9.55
N LEU A 161 -1.13 -7.94 -9.27
CA LEU A 161 -2.27 -8.80 -9.56
C LEU A 161 -2.51 -8.94 -11.07
N ASP A 162 -2.28 -7.91 -11.87
CA ASP A 162 -2.43 -7.96 -13.34
C ASP A 162 -1.59 -9.09 -13.97
N GLY A 163 -0.39 -9.34 -13.44
CA GLY A 163 0.52 -10.36 -13.94
C GLY A 163 0.32 -11.77 -13.38
N ILE A 164 -0.70 -12.03 -12.56
CA ILE A 164 -0.95 -13.39 -12.04
C ILE A 164 -1.67 -14.29 -13.04
N ARG A 165 -1.50 -15.60 -12.91
CA ARG A 165 -2.21 -16.61 -13.69
C ARG A 165 -2.76 -17.72 -12.81
N ALA A 166 -1.92 -18.36 -12.02
CA ALA A 166 -2.28 -19.48 -11.14
C ALA A 166 -2.15 -19.15 -9.65
N PHE A 167 -1.60 -17.98 -9.29
CA PHE A 167 -1.52 -17.53 -7.90
C PHE A 167 -2.88 -17.69 -7.19
N ARG A 168 -2.87 -18.45 -6.09
CA ARG A 168 -4.06 -18.82 -5.32
C ARG A 168 -3.79 -18.61 -3.83
N PRO A 169 -4.26 -17.50 -3.23
CA PRO A 169 -4.21 -17.34 -1.79
C PRO A 169 -5.29 -18.14 -1.09
N LYS A 170 -4.94 -18.77 0.05
CA LYS A 170 -5.88 -19.48 0.91
C LYS A 170 -6.90 -18.53 1.55
N VAL A 171 -6.44 -17.32 1.85
CA VAL A 171 -7.30 -16.21 2.28
C VAL A 171 -6.95 -14.99 1.43
N ALA A 172 -7.93 -14.43 0.74
CA ALA A 172 -7.82 -13.18 0.01
C ALA A 172 -8.65 -12.10 0.70
N MET A 173 -8.12 -10.88 0.78
CA MET A 173 -8.80 -9.72 1.33
C MET A 173 -8.87 -8.58 0.32
N LEU A 174 -10.07 -8.05 0.13
CA LEU A 174 -10.32 -6.86 -0.66
C LEU A 174 -10.92 -5.76 0.23
N LEU A 175 -10.06 -4.83 0.65
CA LEU A 175 -10.38 -3.88 1.74
C LEU A 175 -11.33 -2.75 1.31
N ASN A 176 -11.14 -2.23 0.10
CA ASN A 176 -11.91 -1.13 -0.50
C ASN A 176 -11.43 -0.91 -1.94
N ILE A 177 -12.27 -0.30 -2.76
CA ILE A 177 -11.92 0.19 -4.09
C ILE A 177 -12.42 1.61 -4.28
N THR A 178 -11.49 2.55 -4.25
CA THR A 178 -11.69 3.97 -4.60
C THR A 178 -10.77 4.36 -5.76
N PRO A 179 -11.14 5.34 -6.62
CA PRO A 179 -10.33 5.75 -7.76
C PRO A 179 -8.87 6.04 -7.40
N ASP A 180 -7.94 5.31 -8.00
CA ASP A 180 -6.50 5.53 -7.90
C ASP A 180 -5.84 4.92 -9.15
N HIS A 181 -4.65 5.41 -9.51
CA HIS A 181 -3.84 4.88 -10.62
C HIS A 181 -4.58 4.77 -11.98
N LEU A 182 -5.59 5.60 -12.22
CA LEU A 182 -6.43 5.52 -13.42
C LEU A 182 -5.63 5.70 -14.72
N ASP A 183 -4.51 6.42 -14.66
CA ASP A 183 -3.54 6.57 -15.75
C ASP A 183 -3.01 5.23 -16.27
N ARG A 184 -2.98 4.19 -15.43
CA ARG A 184 -2.55 2.82 -15.77
C ARG A 184 -3.66 1.93 -16.30
N TYR A 185 -4.91 2.39 -16.23
CA TYR A 185 -6.10 1.60 -16.51
C TYR A 185 -6.98 2.28 -17.58
N ASP A 186 -6.34 2.97 -18.53
CA ASP A 186 -6.99 3.72 -19.63
C ASP A 186 -8.02 4.76 -19.15
N TYR A 187 -7.83 5.29 -17.95
CA TYR A 187 -8.77 6.17 -17.26
C TYR A 187 -10.18 5.55 -17.07
N LYS A 188 -10.27 4.22 -17.05
CA LYS A 188 -11.50 3.46 -16.79
C LYS A 188 -11.41 2.80 -15.42
N PHE A 189 -12.28 3.21 -14.51
CA PHE A 189 -12.26 2.71 -13.13
C PHE A 189 -12.58 1.21 -13.05
N GLU A 190 -13.40 0.70 -13.97
CA GLU A 190 -13.77 -0.72 -14.05
C GLU A 190 -12.55 -1.62 -14.31
N ASN A 191 -11.57 -1.14 -15.06
CA ASN A 191 -10.33 -1.88 -15.31
C ASN A 191 -9.52 -2.04 -14.01
N TYR A 192 -9.47 -1.00 -13.17
CA TYR A 192 -8.82 -1.06 -11.86
C TYR A 192 -9.57 -1.96 -10.88
N ILE A 193 -10.91 -1.94 -10.90
CA ILE A 193 -11.75 -2.86 -10.13
C ILE A 193 -11.42 -4.31 -10.53
N ARG A 194 -11.49 -4.63 -11.83
CA ARG A 194 -11.17 -5.97 -12.34
C ARG A 194 -9.77 -6.42 -11.94
N SER A 195 -8.78 -5.53 -11.98
CA SER A 195 -7.41 -5.82 -11.55
C SER A 195 -7.34 -6.29 -10.09
N LYS A 196 -8.01 -5.60 -9.17
CA LYS A 196 -8.01 -5.99 -7.74
C LYS A 196 -8.75 -7.30 -7.47
N PHE A 197 -9.87 -7.55 -8.16
CA PHE A 197 -10.62 -8.80 -8.01
C PHE A 197 -9.82 -10.04 -8.40
N ARG A 198 -8.74 -9.89 -9.20
CA ARG A 198 -7.85 -11.00 -9.55
C ARG A 198 -7.29 -11.72 -8.33
N ILE A 199 -7.17 -11.06 -7.17
CA ILE A 199 -6.70 -11.68 -5.92
C ILE A 199 -7.49 -12.93 -5.53
N GLY A 200 -8.78 -12.98 -5.86
CA GLY A 200 -9.68 -14.11 -5.58
C GLY A 200 -9.92 -15.04 -6.78
N LEU A 201 -9.35 -14.75 -7.95
CA LEU A 201 -9.72 -15.38 -9.23
C LEU A 201 -9.51 -16.89 -9.25
N ASN A 202 -8.40 -17.36 -8.67
CA ASN A 202 -8.02 -18.77 -8.69
C ASN A 202 -8.37 -19.51 -7.39
N GLN A 203 -9.07 -18.88 -6.46
CA GLN A 203 -9.46 -19.51 -5.20
C GLN A 203 -10.42 -20.69 -5.45
N GLU A 204 -10.44 -21.63 -4.53
CA GLU A 204 -11.33 -22.80 -4.54
C GLU A 204 -12.42 -22.67 -3.46
N PRO A 205 -13.51 -23.48 -3.50
CA PRO A 205 -14.56 -23.47 -2.47
C PRO A 205 -14.11 -23.71 -1.03
N SER A 206 -12.88 -24.20 -0.82
CA SER A 206 -12.29 -24.38 0.50
C SER A 206 -11.53 -23.15 1.01
N ASP A 207 -11.33 -22.15 0.17
CA ASP A 207 -10.61 -20.91 0.47
C ASP A 207 -11.58 -19.82 0.94
N HIS A 208 -11.03 -18.71 1.48
CA HIS A 208 -11.82 -17.62 2.01
C HIS A 208 -11.56 -16.31 1.26
N PHE A 209 -12.62 -15.58 0.93
CA PHE A 209 -12.57 -14.25 0.34
C PHE A 209 -13.25 -13.25 1.29
N LEU A 210 -12.44 -12.49 2.01
CA LEU A 210 -12.90 -11.43 2.90
C LEU A 210 -13.01 -10.14 2.10
N TYR A 211 -14.14 -9.46 2.22
CA TYR A 211 -14.38 -8.23 1.47
C TYR A 211 -15.15 -7.22 2.31
N ASN A 212 -15.00 -5.95 1.99
CA ASN A 212 -15.73 -4.88 2.67
C ASN A 212 -17.15 -4.83 2.10
N GLY A 213 -18.14 -5.20 2.92
CA GLY A 213 -19.54 -5.27 2.50
C GLY A 213 -20.21 -3.90 2.37
N ASP A 214 -19.61 -2.85 2.93
CA ASP A 214 -20.08 -1.47 2.76
C ASP A 214 -19.53 -0.79 1.50
N ASP A 215 -18.60 -1.41 0.77
CA ASP A 215 -18.01 -0.81 -0.43
C ASP A 215 -18.89 -1.09 -1.66
N PRO A 216 -19.54 -0.07 -2.25
CA PRO A 216 -20.44 -0.26 -3.36
C PRO A 216 -19.72 -0.77 -4.63
N ASN A 217 -18.45 -0.43 -4.82
CA ASN A 217 -17.66 -0.88 -5.96
C ASN A 217 -17.25 -2.35 -5.82
N ILE A 218 -17.14 -2.86 -4.59
CA ILE A 218 -17.01 -4.29 -4.37
C ILE A 218 -18.36 -4.97 -4.57
N GLY A 219 -19.42 -4.48 -3.90
CA GLY A 219 -20.75 -5.08 -3.95
C GLY A 219 -21.30 -5.21 -5.37
N GLN A 220 -21.12 -4.18 -6.21
CA GLN A 220 -21.58 -4.18 -7.61
C GLN A 220 -20.94 -5.29 -8.46
N TYR A 221 -19.68 -5.63 -8.21
CA TYR A 221 -18.90 -6.55 -9.06
C TYR A 221 -18.66 -7.91 -8.41
N LEU A 222 -19.09 -8.10 -7.15
CA LEU A 222 -18.80 -9.31 -6.37
C LEU A 222 -19.28 -10.58 -7.07
N GLU A 223 -20.52 -10.59 -7.59
CA GLU A 223 -21.08 -11.77 -8.27
C GLU A 223 -20.41 -12.07 -9.61
N GLU A 224 -19.98 -11.04 -10.34
CA GLU A 224 -19.33 -11.19 -11.65
C GLU A 224 -17.88 -11.65 -11.52
N LEU A 225 -17.15 -11.10 -10.54
CA LEU A 225 -15.68 -11.17 -10.53
C LEU A 225 -15.11 -12.03 -9.40
N ALA A 226 -15.84 -12.29 -8.32
CA ALA A 226 -15.30 -13.10 -7.23
C ALA A 226 -15.27 -14.59 -7.61
N GLY A 227 -14.15 -15.24 -7.30
CA GLY A 227 -13.99 -16.68 -7.46
C GLY A 227 -14.92 -17.49 -6.54
N PRO A 228 -14.83 -18.83 -6.59
CA PRO A 228 -15.74 -19.74 -5.90
C PRO A 228 -15.49 -19.89 -4.40
N ALA A 229 -14.62 -19.04 -3.80
CA ALA A 229 -14.28 -19.07 -2.39
C ALA A 229 -15.48 -18.81 -1.48
N GLN A 230 -15.35 -19.18 -0.21
CA GLN A 230 -16.28 -18.78 0.83
C GLN A 230 -16.17 -17.28 1.07
N ARG A 231 -17.22 -16.53 0.72
CA ARG A 231 -17.27 -15.08 0.84
C ARG A 231 -17.64 -14.70 2.28
N ILE A 232 -16.87 -13.79 2.87
CA ILE A 232 -17.08 -13.27 4.22
C ILE A 232 -17.10 -11.74 4.13
N ALA A 233 -18.27 -11.15 4.35
CA ALA A 233 -18.40 -9.69 4.45
C ALA A 233 -17.77 -9.19 5.77
N ILE A 234 -17.12 -8.04 5.69
CA ILE A 234 -16.69 -7.22 6.81
C ILE A 234 -17.45 -5.90 6.70
N ASP A 235 -18.24 -5.59 7.72
CA ASP A 235 -19.22 -4.49 7.69
C ASP A 235 -19.02 -3.53 8.87
N ARG A 236 -19.34 -2.25 8.67
CA ARG A 236 -19.29 -1.19 9.67
C ARG A 236 -20.24 -1.43 10.83
N GLU A 237 -21.29 -2.23 10.64
CA GLU A 237 -22.20 -2.64 11.71
C GLU A 237 -21.50 -3.47 12.81
N GLN A 238 -20.33 -4.04 12.49
CA GLN A 238 -19.48 -4.72 13.46
C GLN A 238 -18.70 -3.76 14.37
N ILE A 239 -18.84 -2.45 14.17
CA ILE A 239 -18.14 -1.40 14.93
C ILE A 239 -19.15 -0.65 15.80
N GLU A 240 -18.96 -0.71 17.12
CA GLU A 240 -19.71 0.05 18.12
C GLU A 240 -18.75 0.90 18.97
N GLY A 241 -18.55 2.16 18.56
CA GLY A 241 -17.54 3.01 19.19
C GLY A 241 -16.13 2.45 18.96
N SER A 242 -15.43 2.11 20.04
CA SER A 242 -14.13 1.41 20.00
C SER A 242 -14.24 -0.11 19.95
N LEU A 243 -15.44 -0.67 20.14
CA LEU A 243 -15.66 -2.11 20.22
C LEU A 243 -15.89 -2.70 18.83
N LEU A 244 -15.20 -3.80 18.54
CA LEU A 244 -15.35 -4.60 17.32
C LEU A 244 -16.01 -5.94 17.65
N LYS A 245 -17.05 -6.30 16.90
CA LYS A 245 -17.81 -7.55 17.09
C LYS A 245 -17.52 -8.53 15.96
N ILE A 246 -16.89 -9.65 16.30
CA ILE A 246 -16.62 -10.75 15.35
C ILE A 246 -17.06 -12.06 16.00
N ASP A 247 -17.95 -12.78 15.31
CA ASP A 247 -18.64 -13.95 15.84
C ASP A 247 -19.33 -13.62 17.18
N ASN A 248 -19.02 -14.37 18.25
CA ASN A 248 -19.52 -14.16 19.61
C ASN A 248 -18.52 -13.44 20.52
N HIS A 249 -17.49 -12.78 19.96
CA HIS A 249 -16.45 -12.10 20.73
C HIS A 249 -16.42 -10.60 20.44
N GLN A 250 -15.93 -9.84 21.43
CA GLN A 250 -15.73 -8.41 21.35
C GLN A 250 -14.24 -8.09 21.55
N TYR A 251 -13.74 -7.12 20.79
CA TYR A 251 -12.37 -6.60 20.87
C TYR A 251 -12.43 -5.10 21.08
N ASP A 252 -11.62 -4.56 21.97
CA ASP A 252 -11.61 -3.12 22.27
C ASP A 252 -10.38 -2.45 21.67
N LEU A 253 -10.61 -1.44 20.83
CA LEU A 253 -9.57 -0.62 20.23
C LEU A 253 -9.19 0.61 21.07
N ALA A 254 -9.96 0.96 22.10
CA ALA A 254 -9.66 2.12 22.95
C ALA A 254 -8.22 2.11 23.53
N PRO A 255 -7.66 0.98 24.00
CA PRO A 255 -6.29 0.94 24.52
C PRO A 255 -5.21 0.85 23.43
N THR A 256 -5.55 0.89 22.15
CA THR A 256 -4.63 0.58 21.04
C THR A 256 -4.14 1.83 20.31
N ALA A 257 -3.11 1.67 19.47
CA ALA A 257 -2.67 2.73 18.55
C ALA A 257 -3.61 2.91 17.34
N LEU A 258 -4.60 2.04 17.15
CA LEU A 258 -5.48 1.99 15.99
C LEU A 258 -6.68 2.93 16.17
N ARG A 259 -6.51 4.20 15.77
CA ARG A 259 -7.54 5.25 15.91
C ARG A 259 -8.35 5.45 14.63
N GLY A 260 -9.63 5.76 14.79
CA GLY A 260 -10.53 6.14 13.69
C GLY A 260 -11.19 4.95 12.97
N ARG A 261 -12.28 5.25 12.25
CA ARG A 261 -13.15 4.25 11.62
C ARG A 261 -12.43 3.37 10.58
N HIS A 262 -11.51 3.95 9.82
CA HIS A 262 -10.74 3.22 8.82
C HIS A 262 -9.80 2.18 9.47
N ASN A 263 -9.20 2.49 10.61
CA ASN A 263 -8.39 1.52 11.35
C ASN A 263 -9.23 0.46 12.05
N ALA A 264 -10.44 0.81 12.51
CA ALA A 264 -11.41 -0.17 12.97
C ALA A 264 -11.77 -1.19 11.87
N MET A 265 -11.99 -0.73 10.63
CA MET A 265 -12.16 -1.65 9.48
C MET A 265 -10.92 -2.51 9.23
N ASN A 266 -9.71 -1.92 9.20
CA ASN A 266 -8.47 -2.68 9.03
C ASN A 266 -8.30 -3.76 10.13
N ALA A 267 -8.64 -3.42 11.37
CA ALA A 267 -8.61 -4.34 12.50
C ALA A 267 -9.64 -5.47 12.35
N LEU A 268 -10.87 -5.19 11.89
CA LEU A 268 -11.86 -6.23 11.63
C LEU A 268 -11.34 -7.28 10.64
N PHE A 269 -10.71 -6.85 9.53
CA PHE A 269 -10.09 -7.77 8.58
C PHE A 269 -8.99 -8.64 9.22
N ALA A 270 -8.08 -8.01 9.97
CA ALA A 270 -6.95 -8.70 10.59
C ALA A 270 -7.40 -9.66 11.71
N ILE A 271 -8.39 -9.26 12.52
CA ILE A 271 -8.99 -10.11 13.56
C ILE A 271 -9.72 -11.28 12.91
N ARG A 272 -10.52 -11.04 11.85
CA ARG A 272 -11.22 -12.12 11.15
C ARG A 272 -10.26 -13.16 10.59
N LEU A 273 -9.14 -12.71 10.03
CA LEU A 273 -8.05 -13.60 9.61
C LEU A 273 -7.49 -14.40 10.78
N ALA A 274 -7.09 -13.74 11.87
CA ALA A 274 -6.55 -14.41 13.04
C ALA A 274 -7.50 -15.50 13.57
N ARG A 275 -8.81 -15.21 13.59
CA ARG A 275 -9.86 -16.18 13.95
C ARG A 275 -9.97 -17.34 12.98
N LEU A 276 -9.84 -17.13 11.66
CA LEU A 276 -9.80 -18.22 10.68
C LEU A 276 -8.60 -19.16 10.87
N PHE A 277 -7.50 -18.65 11.42
CA PHE A 277 -6.32 -19.45 11.79
C PHE A 277 -6.40 -20.02 13.22
N GLY A 278 -7.54 -19.87 13.90
CA GLY A 278 -7.79 -20.47 15.21
C GLY A 278 -7.09 -19.77 16.38
N ILE A 279 -6.68 -18.50 16.21
CA ILE A 279 -6.02 -17.75 17.29
C ILE A 279 -7.06 -17.36 18.35
N ASP A 280 -6.67 -17.56 19.61
CA ASP A 280 -7.51 -17.27 20.77
C ASP A 280 -7.87 -15.78 20.88
N PRO A 281 -9.12 -15.44 21.25
CA PRO A 281 -9.56 -14.04 21.35
C PRO A 281 -8.69 -13.18 22.26
N GLU A 282 -8.23 -13.72 23.39
CA GLU A 282 -7.39 -13.02 24.35
C GLU A 282 -6.00 -12.70 23.76
N VAL A 283 -5.44 -13.62 22.97
CA VAL A 283 -4.17 -13.40 22.26
C VAL A 283 -4.32 -12.33 21.19
N ILE A 284 -5.46 -12.31 20.48
CA ILE A 284 -5.77 -11.27 19.50
C ILE A 284 -5.89 -9.91 20.19
N GLN A 285 -6.61 -9.81 21.31
CA GLN A 285 -6.75 -8.55 22.06
C GLN A 285 -5.39 -8.01 22.52
N ALA A 286 -4.55 -8.85 23.12
CA ALA A 286 -3.19 -8.47 23.50
C ALA A 286 -2.32 -8.09 22.28
N GLY A 287 -2.55 -8.74 21.14
CA GLY A 287 -1.92 -8.39 19.87
C GLY A 287 -2.33 -7.00 19.37
N LEU A 288 -3.59 -6.62 19.50
CA LEU A 288 -4.08 -5.27 19.14
C LEU A 288 -3.47 -4.19 20.04
N GLU A 289 -3.37 -4.45 21.34
CA GLU A 289 -2.80 -3.53 22.33
C GLU A 289 -1.30 -3.31 22.14
N SER A 290 -0.57 -4.36 21.73
CA SER A 290 0.87 -4.30 21.47
C SER A 290 1.24 -3.83 20.07
N PHE A 291 0.26 -3.62 19.18
CA PHE A 291 0.52 -3.20 17.82
C PHE A 291 0.94 -1.73 17.75
N GLU A 292 2.12 -1.48 17.19
CA GLU A 292 2.61 -0.13 16.91
C GLU A 292 2.12 0.34 15.54
N ALA A 293 1.62 1.57 15.45
CA ALA A 293 1.18 2.14 14.19
C ALA A 293 2.33 2.22 13.18
N VAL A 294 2.01 1.94 11.92
CA VAL A 294 2.99 2.00 10.83
C VAL A 294 3.46 3.44 10.62
N GLU A 295 4.78 3.64 10.52
CA GLU A 295 5.39 4.95 10.29
C GLU A 295 4.74 5.68 9.09
N HIS A 296 4.55 7.00 9.22
CA HIS A 296 3.95 7.86 8.18
C HIS A 296 2.45 7.63 7.87
N ARG A 297 1.71 6.95 8.76
CA ARG A 297 0.26 6.76 8.67
C ARG A 297 -0.43 7.25 9.95
N LEU A 298 -0.91 8.49 9.94
CA LEU A 298 -1.42 9.18 11.14
C LEU A 298 -0.48 9.02 12.35
N GLU A 299 0.82 9.04 12.09
CA GLU A 299 1.87 8.83 13.09
C GLU A 299 2.00 10.08 13.95
N ARG A 300 1.72 9.97 15.25
CA ARG A 300 1.98 11.06 16.20
C ARG A 300 3.49 11.26 16.35
N VAL A 301 3.99 12.42 15.94
CA VAL A 301 5.42 12.77 15.99
C VAL A 301 5.79 13.33 17.36
N ALA A 302 5.12 14.41 17.78
CA ALA A 302 5.39 15.12 19.02
C ALA A 302 4.19 15.97 19.45
N ILE A 303 4.20 16.41 20.71
CA ILE A 303 3.36 17.50 21.21
C ILE A 303 4.31 18.62 21.63
N ILE A 304 4.19 19.80 21.03
CA ILE A 304 5.06 20.97 21.30
C ILE A 304 4.12 22.15 21.57
N ASP A 305 4.31 22.83 22.71
CA ASP A 305 3.46 23.95 23.15
C ASP A 305 1.94 23.66 23.06
N GLY A 306 1.55 22.42 23.36
CA GLY A 306 0.16 21.96 23.33
C GLY A 306 -0.41 21.67 21.93
N VAL A 307 0.40 21.77 20.88
CA VAL A 307 0.05 21.42 19.49
C VAL A 307 0.51 19.99 19.19
N GLU A 308 -0.39 19.15 18.66
CA GLU A 308 -0.04 17.79 18.25
C GLU A 308 0.38 17.75 16.77
N TYR A 309 1.55 17.19 16.49
CA TYR A 309 2.06 17.04 15.12
C TYR A 309 1.88 15.60 14.65
N ILE A 310 1.19 15.44 13.52
CA ILE A 310 0.84 14.13 12.96
C ILE A 310 1.42 14.00 11.55
N ASN A 311 2.19 12.94 11.34
CA ASN A 311 2.77 12.57 10.07
C ASN A 311 1.91 11.51 9.36
N ASP A 312 1.25 11.92 8.30
CA ASP A 312 0.47 11.07 7.40
C ASP A 312 0.96 11.21 5.95
N SER A 313 2.28 11.28 5.77
CA SER A 313 2.92 11.45 4.45
C SER A 313 2.52 10.37 3.43
N LYS A 314 2.01 9.22 3.88
CA LYS A 314 1.53 8.15 3.01
C LYS A 314 0.17 8.45 2.35
N ALA A 315 -0.57 9.46 2.78
CA ALA A 315 -1.82 9.90 2.14
C ALA A 315 -1.57 10.62 0.82
N THR A 316 -1.23 9.84 -0.23
CA THR A 316 -0.87 10.33 -1.57
C THR A 316 -2.06 10.39 -2.54
N ASN A 317 -3.29 10.30 -2.03
CA ASN A 317 -4.54 10.43 -2.79
C ASN A 317 -5.61 11.10 -1.92
N VAL A 318 -6.68 11.59 -2.55
CA VAL A 318 -7.76 12.35 -1.90
C VAL A 318 -8.51 11.54 -0.84
N ASP A 319 -8.78 10.26 -1.12
CA ASP A 319 -9.52 9.38 -0.20
C ASP A 319 -8.75 9.15 1.12
N ALA A 320 -7.41 8.99 1.05
CA ALA A 320 -6.58 8.86 2.25
C ALA A 320 -6.66 10.12 3.13
N VAL A 321 -6.65 11.31 2.51
CA VAL A 321 -6.80 12.59 3.21
C VAL A 321 -8.19 12.74 3.81
N PHE A 322 -9.23 12.29 3.11
CA PHE A 322 -10.60 12.30 3.63
C PHE A 322 -10.65 11.58 4.98
N TYR A 323 -10.13 10.35 5.04
CA TYR A 323 -10.09 9.59 6.30
C TYR A 323 -9.18 10.19 7.36
N ALA A 324 -8.07 10.82 6.95
CA ALA A 324 -7.17 11.51 7.87
C ALA A 324 -7.86 12.70 8.53
N LEU A 325 -8.51 13.57 7.75
CA LEU A 325 -9.27 14.72 8.25
C LEU A 325 -10.50 14.29 9.05
N GLU A 326 -11.24 13.26 8.60
CA GLU A 326 -12.40 12.72 9.32
C GLU A 326 -12.02 12.27 10.74
N ALA A 327 -10.85 11.65 10.90
CA ALA A 327 -10.35 11.17 12.19
C ALA A 327 -9.93 12.28 13.17
N MET A 328 -9.82 13.54 12.72
CA MET A 328 -9.40 14.65 13.58
C MET A 328 -10.58 15.17 14.39
N GLU A 329 -10.41 15.21 15.71
CA GLU A 329 -11.42 15.71 16.66
C GLU A 329 -11.18 17.18 17.09
N ARG A 330 -10.07 17.76 16.64
CA ARG A 330 -9.61 19.12 17.00
C ARG A 330 -9.29 19.93 15.74
N PRO A 331 -9.24 21.27 15.80
CA PRO A 331 -8.93 22.10 14.64
C PRO A 331 -7.57 21.77 14.03
N VAL A 332 -7.50 21.79 12.70
CA VAL A 332 -6.34 21.30 11.95
C VAL A 332 -5.65 22.42 11.18
N ILE A 333 -4.32 22.53 11.31
CA ILE A 333 -3.47 23.16 10.31
C ILE A 333 -3.00 22.06 9.35
N TRP A 334 -3.51 22.11 8.13
CA TRP A 334 -3.36 21.04 7.16
C TRP A 334 -2.20 21.32 6.21
N VAL A 335 -1.18 20.47 6.24
CA VAL A 335 -0.07 20.50 5.29
C VAL A 335 -0.40 19.58 4.10
N VAL A 336 -0.61 20.19 2.93
CA VAL A 336 -1.07 19.56 1.69
C VAL A 336 -0.11 19.89 0.55
N GLY A 337 0.02 19.02 -0.46
CA GLY A 337 0.76 19.37 -1.67
C GLY A 337 1.75 18.30 -2.14
N GLY A 338 2.27 18.55 -3.34
CA GLY A 338 3.13 17.65 -4.08
C GLY A 338 2.71 17.54 -5.55
N GLN A 339 3.11 16.45 -6.20
CA GLN A 339 2.71 16.16 -7.57
C GLN A 339 1.26 15.65 -7.66
N ASP A 340 0.38 16.52 -8.16
CA ASP A 340 -1.03 16.22 -8.45
C ASP A 340 -1.16 15.28 -9.67
N LYS A 341 -1.96 14.20 -9.52
CA LYS A 341 -2.16 13.17 -10.57
C LYS A 341 -3.52 13.28 -11.27
N GLY A 342 -4.11 14.47 -11.33
CA GLY A 342 -5.48 14.70 -11.80
C GLY A 342 -6.52 14.46 -10.70
N ASN A 343 -6.22 14.91 -9.48
CA ASN A 343 -7.08 14.70 -8.32
C ASN A 343 -8.38 15.52 -8.43
N ASP A 344 -9.48 14.94 -7.96
CA ASP A 344 -10.71 15.66 -7.66
C ASP A 344 -10.80 15.92 -6.15
N TYR A 345 -10.73 17.20 -5.74
CA TYR A 345 -10.73 17.62 -4.35
C TYR A 345 -12.12 17.91 -3.78
N GLU A 346 -13.18 17.87 -4.60
CA GLU A 346 -14.55 18.16 -4.17
C GLU A 346 -14.98 17.36 -2.92
N PRO A 347 -14.64 16.06 -2.78
CA PRO A 347 -14.99 15.28 -1.59
C PRO A 347 -14.41 15.80 -0.26
N LEU A 348 -13.32 16.58 -0.30
CA LEU A 348 -12.68 17.14 0.90
C LEU A 348 -13.31 18.45 1.37
N LEU A 349 -14.05 19.15 0.50
CA LEU A 349 -14.61 20.48 0.80
C LEU A 349 -15.39 20.53 2.12
N PRO A 350 -16.27 19.56 2.46
CA PRO A 350 -17.00 19.60 3.72
C PRO A 350 -16.07 19.50 4.94
N LEU A 351 -15.07 18.61 4.89
CA LEU A 351 -14.13 18.40 5.98
C LEU A 351 -13.17 19.58 6.15
N VAL A 352 -12.68 20.16 5.05
CA VAL A 352 -11.82 21.34 5.09
C VAL A 352 -12.58 22.56 5.63
N ARG A 353 -13.86 22.71 5.28
CA ARG A 353 -14.70 23.78 5.83
C ARG A 353 -14.84 23.66 7.35
N ASP A 354 -15.16 22.47 7.83
CA ASP A 354 -15.50 22.18 9.23
C ASP A 354 -14.27 22.11 10.15
N LYS A 355 -13.23 21.38 9.74
CA LYS A 355 -12.12 20.99 10.63
C LYS A 355 -10.83 21.79 10.40
N VAL A 356 -10.60 22.29 9.19
CA VAL A 356 -9.33 22.94 8.86
C VAL A 356 -9.38 24.43 9.23
N LYS A 357 -8.43 24.85 10.07
CA LYS A 357 -8.22 26.24 10.50
C LYS A 357 -7.27 26.98 9.55
N GLY A 358 -6.31 26.29 8.95
CA GLY A 358 -5.35 26.87 8.01
C GLY A 358 -4.73 25.81 7.09
N ILE A 359 -4.26 26.24 5.93
CA ILE A 359 -3.69 25.38 4.88
C ILE A 359 -2.24 25.78 4.60
N VAL A 360 -1.33 24.82 4.64
CA VAL A 360 0.06 24.99 4.23
C VAL A 360 0.28 24.14 2.99
N CYS A 361 0.37 24.81 1.83
CA CYS A 361 0.66 24.19 0.56
C CYS A 361 2.18 23.95 0.45
N MET A 362 2.60 22.69 0.33
CA MET A 362 3.99 22.27 0.20
C MET A 362 4.18 21.55 -1.13
N GLY A 363 4.75 22.24 -2.12
CA GLY A 363 4.89 21.71 -3.48
C GLY A 363 5.41 22.73 -4.47
N VAL A 364 5.81 22.25 -5.64
CA VAL A 364 6.30 23.12 -6.74
C VAL A 364 5.15 23.87 -7.44
N ASP A 365 3.99 23.23 -7.58
CA ASP A 365 2.78 23.81 -8.17
C ASP A 365 1.56 23.52 -7.30
N ASN A 366 1.09 24.54 -6.59
CA ASN A 366 -0.06 24.44 -5.67
C ASN A 366 -1.35 25.01 -6.27
N SER A 367 -1.33 25.43 -7.54
CA SER A 367 -2.42 26.19 -8.17
C SER A 367 -3.77 25.47 -8.10
N LYS A 368 -3.80 24.15 -8.30
CA LYS A 368 -5.01 23.33 -8.21
C LYS A 368 -5.60 23.27 -6.80
N ILE A 369 -4.75 23.14 -5.78
CA ILE A 369 -5.17 23.11 -4.38
C ILE A 369 -5.75 24.48 -4.00
N ILE A 370 -5.05 25.55 -4.37
CA ILE A 370 -5.51 26.93 -4.15
C ILE A 370 -6.84 27.17 -4.86
N ALA A 371 -6.98 26.72 -6.11
CA ALA A 371 -8.24 26.84 -6.85
C ALA A 371 -9.38 26.06 -6.19
N ALA A 372 -9.12 24.86 -5.67
CA ALA A 372 -10.12 24.02 -5.03
C ALA A 372 -10.62 24.59 -3.69
N PHE A 373 -9.70 25.10 -2.85
CA PHE A 373 -10.03 25.50 -1.48
C PHE A 373 -10.08 27.01 -1.24
N GLY A 374 -9.65 27.84 -2.20
CA GLY A 374 -9.57 29.29 -2.04
C GLY A 374 -10.90 29.97 -1.71
N ALA A 375 -12.02 29.40 -2.18
CA ALA A 375 -13.36 29.90 -1.86
C ALA A 375 -13.78 29.71 -0.38
N LEU A 376 -13.02 28.93 0.40
CA LEU A 376 -13.27 28.70 1.83
C LEU A 376 -12.65 29.78 2.73
N ASP A 377 -11.87 30.71 2.16
CA ASP A 377 -11.24 31.85 2.86
C ASP A 377 -10.44 31.44 4.12
N LYS A 378 -9.77 30.29 4.04
CA LYS A 378 -8.86 29.81 5.09
C LYS A 378 -7.48 30.45 4.91
N PRO A 379 -6.80 30.87 6.00
CA PRO A 379 -5.39 31.26 5.94
C PRO A 379 -4.57 30.22 5.18
N THR A 380 -3.91 30.62 4.09
CA THR A 380 -3.18 29.71 3.20
C THR A 380 -1.78 30.23 2.94
N VAL A 381 -0.76 29.38 3.11
CA VAL A 381 0.65 29.70 2.88
C VAL A 381 1.26 28.69 1.92
N GLU A 382 2.09 29.13 0.99
CA GLU A 382 2.87 28.26 0.10
C GLU A 382 4.31 28.12 0.60
N THR A 383 4.85 26.91 0.52
CA THR A 383 6.18 26.54 1.03
C THR A 383 6.89 25.60 0.07
N GLY A 384 8.22 25.67 0.04
CA GLY A 384 9.08 24.88 -0.85
C GLY A 384 9.79 23.71 -0.16
N SER A 385 9.64 23.55 1.15
CA SER A 385 10.30 22.48 1.91
C SER A 385 9.50 22.04 3.14
N ALA A 386 9.84 20.85 3.67
CA ALA A 386 9.23 20.35 4.91
C ALA A 386 9.52 21.24 6.13
N SER A 387 10.70 21.87 6.18
CA SER A 387 11.07 22.79 7.27
C SER A 387 10.23 24.06 7.22
N GLU A 388 10.12 24.69 6.05
CA GLU A 388 9.25 25.87 5.85
C GLU A 388 7.79 25.53 6.15
N ALA A 389 7.31 24.35 5.71
CA ALA A 389 5.94 23.92 5.97
C ALA A 389 5.64 23.75 7.47
N VAL A 390 6.56 23.12 8.22
CA VAL A 390 6.42 22.95 9.67
C VAL A 390 6.47 24.29 10.39
N GLN A 391 7.36 25.19 9.99
CA GLN A 391 7.46 26.53 10.57
C GLN A 391 6.19 27.35 10.33
N ALA A 392 5.71 27.40 9.08
CA ALA A 392 4.47 28.09 8.74
C ALA A 392 3.27 27.49 9.49
N ALA A 393 3.21 26.16 9.61
CA ALA A 393 2.14 25.50 10.34
C ALA A 393 2.17 25.82 11.84
N ALA A 394 3.36 25.86 12.44
CA ALA A 394 3.55 26.25 13.84
C ALA A 394 3.04 27.69 14.10
N GLU A 395 3.39 28.64 13.22
CA GLU A 395 2.94 30.04 13.31
C GLU A 395 1.41 30.21 13.21
N MET A 396 0.72 29.29 12.53
CA MET A 396 -0.74 29.30 12.36
C MET A 396 -1.49 28.53 13.46
N SER A 397 -0.79 27.67 14.19
CA SER A 397 -1.34 26.80 15.23
C SER A 397 -1.36 27.46 16.61
N GLY A 398 -2.23 26.99 17.50
CA GLY A 398 -2.22 27.34 18.92
C GLY A 398 -2.54 26.13 19.79
N GLU A 399 -2.42 26.28 21.11
CA GLU A 399 -2.67 25.21 22.09
C GLU A 399 -3.99 24.47 21.79
N GLY A 400 -3.92 23.14 21.69
CA GLY A 400 -5.06 22.28 21.38
C GLY A 400 -5.25 21.98 19.90
N ASP A 401 -4.60 22.71 18.98
CA ASP A 401 -4.66 22.43 17.54
C ASP A 401 -3.84 21.19 17.15
N ILE A 402 -4.07 20.71 15.92
CA ILE A 402 -3.31 19.63 15.28
C ILE A 402 -2.62 20.18 14.02
N VAL A 403 -1.33 19.90 13.85
CA VAL A 403 -0.62 20.06 12.57
C VAL A 403 -0.58 18.70 11.88
N LEU A 404 -1.29 18.58 10.76
CA LEU A 404 -1.44 17.33 10.02
C LEU A 404 -0.75 17.40 8.66
N LEU A 405 0.32 16.62 8.47
CA LEU A 405 0.84 16.32 7.14
C LEU A 405 0.01 15.22 6.48
N SER A 406 -0.93 15.57 5.61
CA SER A 406 -1.71 14.60 4.83
C SER A 406 -1.85 15.11 3.38
N PRO A 407 -0.90 14.78 2.49
CA PRO A 407 -0.56 15.63 1.35
C PRO A 407 -1.51 15.60 0.14
N ALA A 408 -2.42 14.63 0.04
CA ALA A 408 -3.28 14.34 -1.14
C ALA A 408 -2.53 14.00 -2.44
N CYS A 409 -1.23 14.27 -2.51
CA CYS A 409 -0.40 14.22 -3.70
C CYS A 409 0.79 13.28 -3.56
N ALA A 410 1.31 12.83 -4.70
CA ALA A 410 2.57 12.11 -4.75
C ALA A 410 3.73 13.06 -4.35
N SER A 411 4.84 12.51 -3.86
CA SER A 411 5.93 13.30 -3.28
C SER A 411 7.04 13.69 -4.26
N PHE A 412 6.93 13.29 -5.54
CA PHE A 412 8.07 13.23 -6.47
C PHE A 412 8.55 14.59 -6.99
N ASP A 413 7.85 15.66 -6.69
CA ASP A 413 8.22 17.03 -7.07
C ASP A 413 9.33 17.59 -6.17
N LEU A 414 9.24 17.38 -4.85
CA LEU A 414 10.20 17.87 -3.86
C LEU A 414 11.04 16.77 -3.20
N PHE A 415 10.61 15.50 -3.29
CA PHE A 415 11.19 14.39 -2.53
C PHE A 415 11.38 13.14 -3.41
N LYS A 416 12.30 12.25 -3.02
CA LYS A 416 12.51 10.96 -3.70
C LYS A 416 11.30 10.04 -3.54
N ASN A 417 10.63 10.09 -2.41
CA ASN A 417 9.45 9.29 -2.08
C ASN A 417 8.76 9.82 -0.80
N TYR A 418 7.60 9.24 -0.47
CA TYR A 418 6.80 9.66 0.68
C TYR A 418 7.50 9.40 2.02
N VAL A 419 8.41 8.42 2.09
CA VAL A 419 9.19 8.09 3.30
C VAL A 419 10.15 9.24 3.59
N GLU A 420 10.87 9.73 2.57
CA GLU A 420 11.76 10.88 2.72
C GLU A 420 10.98 12.13 3.13
N ARG A 421 9.82 12.40 2.52
CA ARG A 421 8.92 13.51 2.92
C ARG A 421 8.51 13.42 4.39
N GLY A 422 8.06 12.24 4.83
CA GLY A 422 7.62 12.00 6.21
C GLY A 422 8.78 12.15 7.21
N ARG A 423 9.96 11.60 6.88
CA ARG A 423 11.16 11.73 7.72
C ARG A 423 11.61 13.18 7.86
N LEU A 424 11.61 13.94 6.77
CA LEU A 424 11.99 15.36 6.80
C LEU A 424 10.99 16.21 7.57
N PHE A 425 9.69 15.92 7.45
CA PHE A 425 8.66 16.54 8.29
C PHE A 425 8.89 16.25 9.77
N LYS A 426 9.12 14.98 10.14
CA LYS A 426 9.45 14.58 11.52
C LYS A 426 10.67 15.33 12.04
N GLN A 427 11.73 15.38 11.25
CA GLN A 427 12.96 16.07 11.60
C GLN A 427 12.69 17.55 11.87
N ALA A 428 11.98 18.23 10.97
CA ALA A 428 11.63 19.64 11.13
C ALA A 428 10.74 19.89 12.38
N VAL A 429 9.82 18.98 12.69
CA VAL A 429 9.00 19.06 13.92
C VAL A 429 9.88 18.95 15.17
N LEU A 430 10.83 18.01 15.18
CA LEU A 430 11.73 17.84 16.32
C LEU A 430 12.71 19.00 16.50
N GLU A 431 13.01 19.74 15.42
CA GLU A 431 13.84 20.96 15.45
C GLU A 431 13.08 22.19 16.02
N LEU A 432 11.78 22.09 16.27
CA LEU A 432 11.00 23.14 16.97
C LEU A 432 11.18 23.08 18.50
N GLN A 433 11.74 22.00 19.05
CA GLN A 433 12.05 21.83 20.47
C GLN A 433 13.32 22.59 20.86
#